data_AF-A0A399ZIF3-F1
#
_entry.id   AF-A0A399ZIF3-F1
#
_cell.length_a   1.000
_cell.length_b   1.000
_cell.length_c   1.000
_cell.angle_alpha   90.00
_cell.angle_beta   90.00
_cell.angle_gamma   90.00
#
_symmetry.space_group_name_H-M   'P 1'
#
loop_
_entity.id
_entity.type
_entity.pdbx_description
1 polymer ?
#
loop_
_entity_poly.entity_id
_entity_poly.type
_entity_poly.pdbx_seq_one_letter_code
_entity_poly.pdbx_strand_id
1 'polypeptide(L)'
;MSRSNRRPILTLGVVLFIVTLACSISLGPAASQPPTPDATRIALEVQGTTMALQLTQAALNAQAAPTQPPPVTVVQPTDAPPQPPPTIQPTPTQDLQARMRSAKILAYEDSMGAFLQPWVKPTLDLMGLNVTYTADIGDLLDYLNSGTRWDLIIIAAESRSSVQGEFWDVIVPKVTRDKTALIVELWYLSDTANGRIAQLTSKCGIRFQKERSAGDLSIYTLHPEHPVFTTPNSGFSLTNYVGHWDDKGGDYIQTTGGDAVILAGGFPKRSSDYGLLATCIEGRVIIQTFSDHDYHREDIQALWENYVTWVLTNHFAVMP
;
A
#
# COMPACT_ATOMS: atom_id res chain seq x y z
N MET A 1 -33.56 44.48 57.31
CA MET A 1 -33.43 43.37 56.34
C MET A 1 -33.72 43.92 54.96
N SER A 2 -32.68 44.20 54.17
CA SER A 2 -32.78 44.90 52.88
C SER A 2 -32.34 43.97 51.75
N ARG A 3 -33.26 43.69 50.82
CA ARG A 3 -32.97 43.00 49.55
C ARG A 3 -32.58 44.06 48.53
N SER A 4 -31.35 44.01 48.04
CA SER A 4 -30.87 44.83 46.92
C SER A 4 -30.61 43.94 45.72
N ASN A 5 -31.40 44.18 44.68
CA ASN A 5 -31.37 43.54 43.37
C ASN A 5 -30.37 44.32 42.50
N ARG A 6 -29.27 43.69 42.06
CA ARG A 6 -28.31 44.31 41.12
C ARG A 6 -28.08 43.40 39.92
N ARG A 7 -28.66 43.78 38.79
CA ARG A 7 -28.21 43.65 37.38
C ARG A 7 -29.37 44.22 36.53
N PRO A 8 -29.12 45.15 35.59
CA PRO A 8 -28.27 44.89 34.43
C PRO A 8 -27.47 46.12 33.94
N ILE A 9 -26.15 46.04 33.96
CA ILE A 9 -25.26 46.92 33.17
C ILE A 9 -24.20 46.00 32.57
N LEU A 10 -24.57 45.19 31.58
CA LEU A 10 -23.61 44.41 30.81
C LEU A 10 -24.10 44.06 29.39
N THR A 11 -25.01 44.88 28.84
CA THR A 11 -25.63 44.63 27.53
C THR A 11 -25.54 45.83 26.58
N LEU A 12 -24.62 46.77 26.84
CA LEU A 12 -24.37 47.92 25.94
C LEU A 12 -22.91 48.06 25.48
N GLY A 13 -22.02 47.15 25.89
CA GLY A 13 -20.59 47.18 25.52
C GLY A 13 -20.18 46.20 24.40
N VAL A 14 -21.03 45.23 24.04
CA VAL A 14 -20.68 44.17 23.07
C VAL A 14 -21.14 44.50 21.64
N VAL A 15 -22.08 45.42 21.46
CA VAL A 15 -22.60 45.79 20.13
C VAL A 15 -21.72 46.83 19.41
N LEU A 16 -20.92 47.61 20.15
CA LEU A 16 -20.06 48.65 19.54
C LEU A 16 -18.69 48.14 19.07
N PHE A 17 -18.33 46.89 19.38
CA PHE A 17 -17.10 46.26 18.88
C PHE A 17 -17.29 45.47 17.56
N ILE A 18 -18.52 45.38 17.05
CA ILE A 18 -18.86 44.57 15.86
C ILE A 18 -18.94 45.42 14.57
N VAL A 19 -18.91 46.77 14.65
CA VAL A 19 -19.10 47.64 13.47
C VAL A 19 -17.79 48.22 12.89
N THR A 20 -16.64 48.08 13.54
CA THR A 20 -15.35 48.62 13.02
C THR A 20 -14.42 47.58 12.38
N LEU A 21 -14.86 46.32 12.21
CA LEU A 21 -14.11 45.27 11.52
C LEU A 21 -14.62 44.97 10.10
N ALA A 22 -15.34 45.91 9.49
CA ALA A 22 -15.84 45.82 8.13
C ALA A 22 -15.22 46.91 7.26
N CYS A 23 -13.91 46.85 7.00
CA CYS A 23 -13.24 47.52 5.87
C CYS A 23 -11.74 47.15 5.86
N SER A 24 -11.43 45.91 5.51
CA SER A 24 -10.09 45.52 5.04
C SER A 24 -10.26 44.35 4.06
N ILE A 25 -11.06 44.57 3.01
CA ILE A 25 -11.15 43.66 1.87
C ILE A 25 -9.96 44.01 0.97
N SER A 26 -8.80 43.42 1.25
CA SER A 26 -7.74 43.31 0.26
C SER A 26 -8.23 42.38 -0.84
N LEU A 27 -8.35 42.91 -2.05
CA LEU A 27 -8.57 42.12 -3.25
C LEU A 27 -7.52 41.01 -3.31
N GLY A 28 -8.00 39.77 -3.35
CA GLY A 28 -7.17 38.58 -3.44
C GLY A 28 -6.35 38.50 -4.73
N PRO A 29 -5.34 37.62 -4.75
CA PRO A 29 -4.46 37.45 -5.89
C PRO A 29 -5.21 36.88 -7.10
N ALA A 30 -4.65 37.19 -8.27
CA ALA A 30 -5.09 36.76 -9.58
C ALA A 30 -5.47 35.27 -9.64
N ALA A 31 -6.46 34.98 -10.49
CA ALA A 31 -6.91 33.64 -10.84
C ALA A 31 -5.74 32.65 -10.96
N SER A 32 -5.79 31.59 -10.16
CA SER A 32 -4.90 30.44 -10.30
C SER A 32 -5.05 29.86 -11.70
N GLN A 33 -3.93 29.74 -12.41
CA GLN A 33 -3.85 28.98 -13.65
C GLN A 33 -4.42 27.57 -13.45
N PRO A 34 -5.04 26.95 -14.47
CA PRO A 34 -5.44 25.56 -14.40
C PRO A 34 -4.23 24.69 -14.03
N PRO A 35 -4.43 23.59 -13.27
CA PRO A 35 -3.33 22.71 -12.92
C PRO A 35 -2.68 22.23 -14.21
N THR A 36 -1.41 22.59 -14.39
CA THR A 36 -0.56 21.99 -15.41
C THR A 36 -0.58 20.48 -15.19
N PRO A 37 -0.96 19.68 -16.21
CA PRO A 37 -0.84 18.24 -16.13
C PRO A 37 0.61 17.90 -15.79
N ASP A 38 0.83 17.16 -14.71
CA ASP A 38 2.16 16.71 -14.33
C ASP A 38 2.66 15.76 -15.44
N ALA A 39 3.60 16.24 -16.25
CA ALA A 39 4.18 15.47 -17.34
C ALA A 39 4.77 14.15 -16.85
N THR A 40 5.17 14.08 -15.57
CA THR A 40 5.66 12.86 -14.90
C THR A 40 4.54 11.84 -14.70
N ARG A 41 3.35 12.29 -14.31
CA ARG A 41 2.17 11.42 -14.15
C ARG A 41 1.70 10.87 -15.49
N ILE A 42 1.67 11.72 -16.52
CA ILE A 42 1.36 11.27 -17.89
C ILE A 42 2.43 10.27 -18.38
N ALA A 43 3.71 10.52 -18.10
CA ALA A 43 4.77 9.58 -18.47
C ALA A 43 4.63 8.22 -17.76
N LEU A 44 4.26 8.22 -16.47
CA LEU A 44 4.00 7.00 -15.70
C LEU A 44 2.77 6.24 -16.20
N GLU A 45 1.66 6.93 -16.50
CA GLU A 45 0.45 6.33 -17.06
C GLU A 45 0.71 5.76 -18.47
N VAL A 46 1.49 6.47 -19.30
CA VAL A 46 1.92 5.97 -20.63
C VAL A 46 2.84 4.76 -20.50
N GLN A 47 3.78 4.76 -19.55
CA GLN A 47 4.69 3.64 -19.33
C GLN A 47 3.96 2.40 -18.79
N GLY A 48 2.98 2.58 -17.91
CA GLY A 48 2.11 1.50 -17.46
C GLY A 48 1.29 0.91 -18.62
N THR A 49 0.75 1.78 -19.48
CA THR A 49 -0.02 1.36 -20.66
C THR A 49 0.83 0.62 -21.69
N THR A 50 2.08 1.05 -21.93
CA THR A 50 2.98 0.36 -22.86
C THR A 50 3.42 -1.00 -22.33
N MET A 51 3.67 -1.13 -21.02
CA MET A 51 3.95 -2.44 -20.41
C MET A 51 2.74 -3.39 -20.49
N ALA A 52 1.52 -2.89 -20.23
CA ALA A 52 0.30 -3.69 -20.34
C ALA A 52 0.05 -4.19 -21.78
N LEU A 53 0.31 -3.33 -22.78
CA LEU A 53 0.25 -3.72 -24.19
C LEU A 53 1.31 -4.77 -24.53
N GLN A 54 2.53 -4.62 -24.03
CA GLN A 54 3.60 -5.59 -24.26
C GLN A 54 3.28 -6.97 -23.64
N LEU A 55 2.70 -7.00 -22.44
CA LEU A 55 2.22 -8.25 -21.81
C LEU A 55 1.08 -8.90 -22.60
N THR A 56 0.13 -8.09 -23.08
CA THR A 56 -0.97 -8.56 -23.93
C THR A 56 -0.45 -9.17 -25.23
N GLN A 57 0.54 -8.53 -25.87
CA GLN A 57 1.15 -9.05 -27.10
C GLN A 57 1.96 -10.33 -26.85
N ALA A 58 2.67 -10.42 -25.73
CA ALA A 58 3.41 -11.63 -25.36
C ALA A 58 2.46 -12.82 -25.11
N ALA A 59 1.31 -12.58 -24.46
CA ALA A 59 0.29 -13.60 -24.24
C ALA A 59 -0.35 -14.09 -25.56
N LEU A 60 -0.65 -13.17 -26.49
CA LEU A 60 -1.17 -13.51 -27.81
C LEU A 60 -0.16 -14.35 -28.64
N ASN A 61 1.13 -14.02 -28.54
CA ASN A 61 2.18 -14.77 -29.24
C ASN A 61 2.40 -16.18 -28.65
N ALA A 62 2.19 -16.36 -27.34
CA ALA A 62 2.29 -17.66 -26.68
C ALA A 62 1.14 -18.63 -27.07
N GLN A 63 -0.01 -18.10 -27.49
CA GLN A 63 -1.17 -18.90 -27.91
C GLN A 63 -1.14 -19.28 -29.41
N ALA A 64 -0.21 -18.73 -30.19
CA ALA A 64 -0.16 -18.91 -31.64
C ALA A 64 0.95 -19.84 -32.16
N ALA A 65 1.54 -20.70 -31.31
CA ALA A 65 2.52 -21.69 -31.78
C ALA A 65 1.82 -22.92 -32.41
N PRO A 66 1.98 -23.18 -33.73
CA PRO A 66 1.46 -24.40 -34.36
C PRO A 66 2.30 -25.61 -33.93
N THR A 67 1.63 -26.70 -33.58
CA THR A 67 2.27 -28.01 -33.34
C THR A 67 2.79 -28.57 -34.67
N GLN A 68 4.08 -28.39 -34.95
CA GLN A 68 4.74 -29.08 -36.08
C GLN A 68 5.25 -30.47 -35.64
N PRO A 69 5.03 -31.54 -36.43
CA PRO A 69 5.61 -32.85 -36.18
C PRO A 69 7.13 -32.85 -36.42
N PRO A 70 7.89 -33.76 -35.79
CA PRO A 70 9.36 -33.73 -35.81
C PRO A 70 9.93 -33.93 -37.23
N PRO A 71 11.00 -33.22 -37.63
CA PRO A 71 11.62 -33.42 -38.94
C PRO A 71 12.47 -34.70 -38.97
N VAL A 72 12.30 -35.47 -40.04
CA VAL A 72 13.15 -36.61 -40.40
C VAL A 72 14.54 -36.10 -40.80
N THR A 73 15.58 -36.63 -40.17
CA THR A 73 16.97 -36.25 -40.42
C THR A 73 17.45 -36.79 -41.78
N VAL A 74 17.67 -35.89 -42.75
CA VAL A 74 18.49 -36.20 -43.93
C VAL A 74 19.83 -35.48 -43.74
N VAL A 75 20.90 -36.26 -43.59
CA VAL A 75 22.27 -35.74 -43.40
C VAL A 75 22.81 -35.32 -44.76
N GLN A 76 23.05 -34.02 -44.94
CA GLN A 76 23.86 -33.49 -46.02
C GLN A 76 24.98 -32.63 -45.40
N PRO A 77 26.26 -32.87 -45.76
CA PRO A 77 27.38 -32.14 -45.18
C PRO A 77 27.52 -30.77 -45.86
N THR A 78 27.39 -29.70 -45.09
CA THR A 78 27.79 -28.35 -45.50
C THR A 78 28.68 -27.76 -44.41
N ASP A 79 29.95 -27.60 -44.74
CA ASP A 79 30.96 -26.91 -43.93
C ASP A 79 30.63 -25.42 -43.79
N ALA A 80 29.90 -25.05 -42.74
CA ALA A 80 29.76 -23.68 -42.28
C ALA A 80 30.18 -23.59 -40.80
N PRO A 81 31.03 -22.62 -40.40
CA PRO A 81 31.38 -22.40 -39.00
C PRO A 81 30.13 -22.14 -38.16
N PRO A 82 30.01 -22.67 -36.93
CA PRO A 82 28.89 -22.38 -36.06
C PRO A 82 28.82 -20.87 -35.78
N GLN A 83 27.73 -20.21 -36.15
CA GLN A 83 27.43 -18.90 -35.58
C GLN A 83 27.26 -19.07 -34.07
N PRO A 84 27.85 -18.19 -33.25
CA PRO A 84 27.61 -18.22 -31.81
C PRO A 84 26.11 -18.07 -31.55
N PRO A 85 25.55 -18.81 -30.57
CA PRO A 85 24.14 -18.69 -30.22
C PRO A 85 23.83 -17.22 -29.89
N PRO A 86 22.67 -16.70 -30.33
CA PRO A 86 22.27 -15.34 -30.01
C PRO A 86 22.28 -15.16 -28.49
N THR A 87 23.09 -14.24 -27.99
CA THR A 87 23.04 -13.77 -26.60
C THR A 87 21.63 -13.25 -26.36
N ILE A 88 20.84 -13.99 -25.57
CA ILE A 88 19.52 -13.56 -25.12
C ILE A 88 19.75 -12.37 -24.20
N GLN A 89 19.51 -11.16 -24.69
CA GLN A 89 19.40 -9.99 -23.81
C GLN A 89 18.19 -10.21 -22.90
N PRO A 90 18.33 -10.09 -21.56
CA PRO A 90 17.20 -10.23 -20.67
C PRO A 90 16.13 -9.20 -21.04
N THR A 91 14.91 -9.67 -21.25
CA THR A 91 13.75 -8.78 -21.45
C THR A 91 13.51 -8.02 -20.15
N PRO A 92 13.09 -6.73 -20.16
CA PRO A 92 12.89 -5.93 -18.94
C PRO A 92 12.06 -6.63 -17.84
N THR A 93 11.10 -7.47 -18.24
CA THR A 93 10.28 -8.29 -17.33
C THR A 93 11.08 -9.41 -16.62
N GLN A 94 12.03 -10.06 -17.31
CA GLN A 94 12.89 -11.09 -16.70
C GLN A 94 13.86 -10.47 -15.70
N ASP A 95 14.35 -9.26 -15.98
CA ASP A 95 15.22 -8.51 -15.07
C ASP A 95 14.46 -8.12 -13.79
N LEU A 96 13.26 -7.57 -13.91
CA LEU A 96 12.42 -7.25 -12.76
C LEU A 96 12.14 -8.48 -11.88
N GLN A 97 11.77 -9.61 -12.48
CA GLN A 97 11.50 -10.84 -11.74
C GLN A 97 12.73 -11.38 -11.01
N ALA A 98 13.91 -11.31 -11.64
CA ALA A 98 15.17 -11.68 -10.98
C ALA A 98 15.46 -10.76 -9.79
N ARG A 99 15.25 -9.45 -9.95
CA ARG A 99 15.43 -8.46 -8.89
C ARG A 99 14.48 -8.68 -7.72
N MET A 100 13.20 -8.95 -8.00
CA MET A 100 12.20 -9.31 -6.98
C MET A 100 12.61 -10.56 -6.19
N ARG A 101 13.08 -11.61 -6.85
CA ARG A 101 13.57 -12.82 -6.17
C ARG A 101 14.79 -12.58 -5.29
N SER A 102 15.67 -11.66 -5.71
CA SER A 102 16.86 -11.28 -4.96
C SER A 102 16.62 -10.17 -3.92
N ALA A 103 15.40 -9.65 -3.82
CA ALA A 103 15.06 -8.55 -2.94
C ALA A 103 15.35 -8.92 -1.48
N LYS A 104 15.92 -7.98 -0.73
CA LYS A 104 16.11 -8.09 0.71
C LYS A 104 14.83 -7.66 1.40
N ILE A 105 14.10 -8.63 1.93
CA ILE A 105 12.81 -8.41 2.58
C ILE A 105 12.96 -8.64 4.08
N LEU A 106 12.53 -7.66 4.87
CA LEU A 106 12.33 -7.81 6.32
C LEU A 106 10.83 -7.95 6.59
N ALA A 107 10.41 -9.06 7.19
CA ALA A 107 9.01 -9.29 7.53
C ALA A 107 8.85 -9.52 9.03
N TYR A 108 7.97 -8.73 9.62
CA TYR A 108 7.49 -8.91 10.98
C TYR A 108 6.04 -9.39 10.97
N GLU A 109 5.74 -10.42 11.75
CA GLU A 109 4.38 -10.93 11.92
C GLU A 109 4.20 -11.43 13.36
N ASP A 110 3.26 -10.84 14.11
CA ASP A 110 3.04 -11.16 15.53
C ASP A 110 1.74 -11.93 15.79
N SER A 111 1.16 -12.57 14.76
CA SER A 111 -0.02 -13.43 14.89
C SER A 111 0.19 -14.54 15.93
N MET A 112 1.42 -15.02 16.11
CA MET A 112 1.74 -16.02 17.15
C MET A 112 1.54 -15.50 18.58
N GLY A 113 1.68 -14.19 18.81
CA GLY A 113 1.35 -13.55 20.10
C GLY A 113 -0.14 -13.65 20.45
N ALA A 114 -0.98 -13.85 19.44
CA ALA A 114 -2.43 -14.06 19.54
C ALA A 114 -2.86 -15.54 19.43
N PHE A 115 -1.92 -16.50 19.48
CA PHE A 115 -2.18 -17.94 19.21
C PHE A 115 -2.71 -18.22 17.80
N LEU A 116 -2.48 -17.31 16.86
CA LEU A 116 -2.85 -17.45 15.45
C LEU A 116 -1.70 -18.04 14.64
N GLN A 117 -2.06 -18.69 13.52
CA GLN A 117 -1.07 -19.17 12.57
C GLN A 117 -0.60 -18.00 11.68
N PRO A 118 0.71 -17.86 11.43
CA PRO A 118 1.21 -16.87 10.50
C PRO A 118 0.74 -17.18 9.08
N TRP A 119 0.29 -16.15 8.36
CA TRP A 119 -0.15 -16.24 6.96
C TRP A 119 0.80 -15.49 6.02
N VAL A 120 1.48 -14.44 6.50
CA VAL A 120 2.42 -13.67 5.68
C VAL A 120 3.67 -14.50 5.39
N LYS A 121 4.27 -15.14 6.41
CA LYS A 121 5.48 -15.95 6.19
C LYS A 121 5.29 -17.10 5.19
N PRO A 122 4.26 -17.97 5.30
CA PRO A 122 4.03 -19.00 4.30
C PRO A 122 3.79 -18.44 2.89
N THR A 123 3.14 -17.28 2.79
CA THR A 123 2.91 -16.61 1.49
C THR A 123 4.23 -16.21 0.85
N LEU A 124 5.12 -15.55 1.59
CA LEU A 124 6.43 -15.16 1.09
C LEU A 124 7.32 -16.36 0.71
N ASP A 125 7.20 -17.47 1.46
CA ASP A 125 7.89 -18.73 1.14
C ASP A 125 7.41 -19.34 -0.17
N LEU A 126 6.09 -19.34 -0.40
CA LEU A 126 5.49 -19.82 -1.66
C LEU A 126 5.91 -18.98 -2.86
N MET A 127 6.11 -17.67 -2.67
CA MET A 127 6.66 -16.78 -3.67
C MET A 127 8.16 -17.03 -3.95
N GLY A 128 8.84 -17.83 -3.12
CA GLY A 128 10.27 -18.14 -3.27
C GLY A 128 11.18 -16.94 -3.00
N LEU A 129 10.76 -16.03 -2.11
CA LEU A 129 11.48 -14.81 -1.79
C LEU A 129 12.51 -15.01 -0.66
N ASN A 130 13.59 -14.22 -0.70
CA ASN A 130 14.60 -14.22 0.36
C ASN A 130 14.18 -13.28 1.50
N VAL A 131 13.64 -13.86 2.58
CA VAL A 131 13.04 -13.10 3.68
C VAL A 131 13.81 -13.30 4.98
N THR A 132 14.19 -12.18 5.60
CA THR A 132 14.51 -12.14 7.03
C THR A 132 13.19 -11.98 7.79
N TYR A 133 12.77 -13.03 8.47
CA TYR A 133 11.49 -13.08 9.19
C TYR A 133 11.72 -13.04 10.70
N THR A 134 10.88 -12.31 11.42
CA THR A 134 10.82 -12.38 12.88
C THR A 134 9.39 -12.15 13.39
N ALA A 135 9.07 -12.78 14.52
CA ALA A 135 7.89 -12.48 15.32
C ALA A 135 8.24 -11.78 16.64
N ASP A 136 9.54 -11.59 16.90
CA ASP A 136 10.05 -10.89 18.06
C ASP A 136 10.25 -9.40 17.74
N ILE A 137 9.68 -8.55 18.59
CA ILE A 137 9.67 -7.11 18.39
C ILE A 137 11.05 -6.47 18.63
N GLY A 138 11.88 -7.08 19.49
CA GLY A 138 13.28 -6.69 19.71
C GLY A 138 14.13 -7.00 18.49
N ASP A 139 14.03 -8.23 17.97
CA ASP A 139 14.71 -8.63 16.74
C ASP A 139 14.31 -7.74 15.55
N LEU A 140 13.02 -7.37 15.45
CA LEU A 140 12.58 -6.41 14.43
C LEU A 140 13.36 -5.11 14.51
N LEU A 141 13.48 -4.53 15.71
CA LEU A 141 14.20 -3.28 15.91
C LEU A 141 15.69 -3.43 15.59
N ASP A 142 16.30 -4.56 15.94
CA ASP A 142 17.70 -4.86 15.62
C ASP A 142 17.91 -4.96 14.09
N TYR A 143 17.03 -5.65 13.36
CA TYR A 143 17.09 -5.72 11.90
C TYR A 143 16.84 -4.36 11.23
N LEU A 144 15.91 -3.56 11.76
CA LEU A 144 15.67 -2.20 11.29
C LEU A 144 16.89 -1.29 11.48
N ASN A 145 17.61 -1.43 12.60
CA ASN A 145 18.81 -0.67 12.91
C ASN A 145 20.09 -1.25 12.29
N SER A 146 20.02 -2.44 11.69
CA SER A 146 21.14 -3.03 10.96
C SER A 146 21.59 -2.15 9.77
N GLY A 147 22.81 -2.38 9.30
CA GLY A 147 23.34 -1.73 8.08
C GLY A 147 22.68 -2.23 6.79
N THR A 148 21.71 -3.14 6.86
CA THR A 148 21.04 -3.70 5.69
C THR A 148 20.15 -2.65 5.03
N ARG A 149 20.34 -2.49 3.71
CA ARG A 149 19.40 -1.77 2.86
C ARG A 149 18.30 -2.76 2.44
N TRP A 150 17.14 -2.58 3.03
CA TRP A 150 15.95 -3.38 2.74
C TRP A 150 15.26 -2.82 1.49
N ASP A 151 14.87 -3.71 0.58
CA ASP A 151 14.07 -3.37 -0.59
C ASP A 151 12.59 -3.29 -0.20
N LEU A 152 12.16 -4.17 0.71
CA LEU A 152 10.81 -4.20 1.28
C LEU A 152 10.85 -4.47 2.78
N ILE A 153 10.06 -3.69 3.52
CA ILE A 153 9.71 -3.96 4.92
C ILE A 153 8.23 -4.32 4.99
N ILE A 154 7.89 -5.41 5.67
CA ILE A 154 6.52 -5.83 5.94
C ILE A 154 6.30 -5.80 7.45
N ILE A 155 5.23 -5.11 7.86
CA ILE A 155 4.74 -5.08 9.24
C ILE A 155 3.34 -5.67 9.24
N ALA A 156 3.19 -6.91 9.71
CA ALA A 156 1.90 -7.58 9.90
C ALA A 156 1.59 -7.68 11.40
N ALA A 157 1.04 -6.60 11.95
CA ALA A 157 0.85 -6.45 13.40
C ALA A 157 -0.57 -6.81 13.83
N GLU A 158 -0.79 -8.11 14.00
CA GLU A 158 -2.03 -8.75 14.41
C GLU A 158 -2.28 -8.68 15.93
N SER A 159 -1.24 -8.72 16.77
CA SER A 159 -1.38 -8.67 18.25
C SER A 159 -1.62 -7.25 18.81
N ARG A 160 -2.04 -6.31 17.96
CA ARG A 160 -2.58 -4.95 18.24
C ARG A 160 -1.76 -3.98 19.07
N SER A 161 -0.49 -4.24 19.33
CA SER A 161 0.24 -3.37 20.27
C SER A 161 1.74 -3.30 20.05
N SER A 162 2.31 -4.21 19.27
CA SER A 162 3.76 -4.40 19.24
C SER A 162 4.51 -3.29 18.49
N VAL A 163 3.94 -2.75 17.40
CA VAL A 163 4.62 -1.77 16.55
C VAL A 163 4.06 -0.36 16.76
N GLN A 164 4.75 0.43 17.57
CA GLN A 164 4.37 1.80 17.93
C GLN A 164 5.61 2.69 18.09
N GLY A 165 5.42 3.99 18.35
CA GLY A 165 6.52 4.85 18.81
C GLY A 165 7.77 4.82 17.91
N GLU A 166 8.91 4.44 18.50
CA GLU A 166 10.24 4.49 17.90
C GLU A 166 10.41 3.66 16.62
N PHE A 167 9.59 2.62 16.41
CA PHE A 167 9.64 1.84 15.16
C PHE A 167 9.40 2.74 13.95
N TRP A 168 8.47 3.69 14.07
CA TRP A 168 8.17 4.65 13.01
C TRP A 168 9.28 5.68 12.80
N ASP A 169 10.08 5.99 13.82
CA ASP A 169 11.25 6.86 13.67
C ASP A 169 12.34 6.21 12.80
N VAL A 170 12.40 4.88 12.77
CA VAL A 170 13.35 4.13 11.95
C VAL A 170 12.77 3.79 10.57
N ILE A 171 11.50 3.40 10.50
CA ILE A 171 10.83 2.99 9.26
C ILE A 171 10.61 4.18 8.32
N VAL A 172 10.09 5.31 8.84
CA VAL A 172 9.71 6.46 7.99
C VAL A 172 10.90 7.01 7.18
N PRO A 173 12.10 7.22 7.75
CA PRO A 173 13.26 7.63 6.96
C PRO A 173 13.65 6.62 5.87
N LYS A 174 13.57 5.31 6.13
CA LYS A 174 13.89 4.28 5.13
C LYS A 174 12.93 4.35 3.93
N VAL A 175 11.63 4.53 4.19
CA VAL A 175 10.62 4.65 3.14
C VAL A 175 10.76 5.94 2.33
N THR A 176 11.00 7.05 3.03
CA THR A 176 10.91 8.40 2.44
C THR A 176 12.21 8.90 1.84
N ARG A 177 13.35 8.53 2.42
CA ARG A 177 14.69 8.92 1.95
C ARG A 177 15.37 7.80 1.18
N ASP A 178 15.34 6.58 1.73
CA ASP A 178 16.08 5.45 1.16
C ASP A 178 15.25 4.67 0.11
N LYS A 179 13.99 5.11 -0.09
CA LYS A 179 13.01 4.57 -1.04
C LYS A 179 12.63 3.10 -0.85
N THR A 180 12.85 2.54 0.34
CA THR A 180 12.38 1.21 0.72
C THR A 180 10.86 1.11 0.53
N ALA A 181 10.37 0.00 -0.03
CA ALA A 181 8.93 -0.30 -0.07
C ALA A 181 8.44 -0.73 1.32
N LEU A 182 7.16 -0.52 1.57
CA LEU A 182 6.53 -0.81 2.86
C LEU A 182 5.13 -1.40 2.66
N ILE A 183 4.85 -2.53 3.29
CA ILE A 183 3.49 -3.02 3.48
C ILE A 183 3.22 -3.03 4.98
N VAL A 184 2.12 -2.43 5.39
CA VAL A 184 1.74 -2.33 6.79
C VAL A 184 0.31 -2.79 6.94
N GLU A 185 0.12 -3.82 7.75
CA GLU A 185 -1.15 -4.14 8.37
C GLU A 185 -1.14 -3.62 9.80
N LEU A 186 -2.01 -2.66 10.07
CA LEU A 186 -2.25 -2.07 11.39
C LEU A 186 -3.72 -1.70 11.52
N TRP A 187 -4.46 -2.55 12.20
CA TRP A 187 -5.90 -2.40 12.36
C TRP A 187 -6.31 -1.70 13.67
N TYR A 188 -5.33 -1.17 14.40
CA TYR A 188 -5.45 -0.37 15.63
C TYR A 188 -4.91 1.06 15.44
N LEU A 189 -5.06 1.61 14.23
CA LEU A 189 -4.65 2.97 13.91
C LEU A 189 -5.31 4.01 14.83
N SER A 190 -6.52 3.77 15.36
CA SER A 190 -7.16 4.64 16.36
C SER A 190 -6.27 4.98 17.55
N ASP A 191 -5.44 4.01 17.97
CA ASP A 191 -4.64 4.09 19.19
C ASP A 191 -3.29 4.79 18.91
N THR A 192 -2.86 4.76 17.65
CA THR A 192 -1.55 5.23 17.22
C THR A 192 -1.59 6.44 16.29
N ALA A 193 -2.76 6.83 15.78
CA ALA A 193 -2.93 7.84 14.72
C ALA A 193 -2.34 9.21 15.07
N ASN A 194 -2.37 9.59 16.34
CA ASN A 194 -1.80 10.85 16.84
C ASN A 194 -0.33 10.71 17.29
N GLY A 195 0.23 9.51 17.18
CA GLY A 195 1.60 9.17 17.51
C GLY A 195 2.56 9.31 16.33
N ARG A 196 3.67 8.59 16.38
CA ARG A 196 4.78 8.74 15.42
C ARG A 196 4.45 8.25 14.01
N ILE A 197 3.49 7.33 13.86
CA ILE A 197 2.99 6.88 12.55
C ILE A 197 2.34 8.02 11.75
N ALA A 198 1.89 9.09 12.41
CA ALA A 198 1.32 10.28 11.76
C ALA A 198 2.25 10.85 10.69
N GLN A 199 3.57 10.70 10.86
CA GLN A 199 4.56 11.13 9.86
C GLN A 199 4.45 10.35 8.55
N LEU A 200 4.18 9.04 8.63
CA LEU A 200 3.95 8.19 7.46
C LEU A 200 2.60 8.50 6.83
N THR A 201 1.52 8.48 7.62
CA THR A 201 0.16 8.67 7.11
C THR A 201 -0.03 10.04 6.48
N SER A 202 0.53 11.10 7.09
CA SER A 202 0.51 12.45 6.52
C SER A 202 1.26 12.55 5.19
N LYS A 203 2.39 11.85 5.03
CA LYS A 203 3.13 11.81 3.75
C LYS A 203 2.40 11.02 2.68
N CYS A 204 1.76 9.93 3.08
CA CYS A 204 0.87 9.18 2.21
C CYS A 204 -0.36 9.99 1.81
N GLY A 205 -0.78 10.96 2.61
CA GLY A 205 -1.99 11.73 2.35
C GLY A 205 -3.26 11.04 2.83
N ILE A 206 -3.14 10.27 3.92
CA ILE A 206 -4.28 9.66 4.63
C ILE A 206 -4.29 10.10 6.09
N ARG A 207 -5.46 10.01 6.72
CA ARG A 207 -5.58 10.10 8.17
C ARG A 207 -6.61 9.10 8.69
N PHE A 208 -6.46 8.74 9.97
CA PHE A 208 -7.52 8.08 10.71
C PHE A 208 -8.83 8.88 10.63
N GLN A 209 -9.92 8.18 10.36
CA GLN A 209 -11.26 8.75 10.30
C GLN A 209 -12.05 8.37 11.55
N LYS A 210 -12.21 7.08 11.80
CA LYS A 210 -12.91 6.53 12.97
C LYS A 210 -12.72 5.02 13.06
N GLU A 211 -12.99 4.46 14.23
CA GLU A 211 -13.06 3.01 14.43
C GLU A 211 -14.23 2.40 13.65
N ARG A 212 -14.06 1.16 13.17
CA ARG A 212 -15.18 0.38 12.65
C ARG A 212 -16.07 -0.06 13.81
N SER A 213 -17.38 -0.04 13.60
CA SER A 213 -18.32 -0.68 14.52
C SER A 213 -18.37 -2.18 14.27
N ALA A 214 -18.52 -2.98 15.33
CA ALA A 214 -18.89 -4.40 15.21
C ALA A 214 -20.17 -4.54 14.35
N GLY A 215 -20.13 -5.37 13.30
CA GLY A 215 -21.21 -5.46 12.31
C GLY A 215 -20.78 -6.14 11.00
N ASP A 216 -21.41 -5.77 9.88
CA ASP A 216 -20.96 -6.22 8.54
C ASP A 216 -19.56 -5.64 8.26
N LEU A 217 -18.56 -6.51 8.35
CA LEU A 217 -17.17 -6.18 8.15
C LEU A 217 -16.70 -6.45 6.72
N SER A 218 -17.63 -6.66 5.78
CA SER A 218 -17.31 -6.75 4.34
C SER A 218 -16.48 -5.56 3.87
N ILE A 219 -15.48 -5.87 3.05
CA ILE A 219 -14.61 -4.90 2.40
C ILE A 219 -14.89 -4.93 0.91
N TYR A 220 -15.22 -3.75 0.37
CA TYR A 220 -15.55 -3.57 -1.02
C TYR A 220 -14.34 -3.01 -1.77
N THR A 221 -13.92 -3.70 -2.82
CA THR A 221 -12.92 -3.21 -3.78
C THR A 221 -13.48 -1.98 -4.50
N LEU A 222 -12.77 -0.85 -4.42
CA LEU A 222 -13.17 0.41 -5.07
C LEU A 222 -12.51 0.59 -6.43
N HIS A 223 -11.35 -0.04 -6.61
CA HIS A 223 -10.58 -0.10 -7.85
C HIS A 223 -10.31 -1.56 -8.23
N PRO A 224 -11.33 -2.33 -8.63
CA PRO A 224 -11.20 -3.77 -8.89
C PRO A 224 -10.20 -4.10 -10.01
N GLU A 225 -9.90 -3.15 -10.90
CA GLU A 225 -8.89 -3.26 -11.95
C GLU A 225 -7.45 -3.09 -11.45
N HIS A 226 -7.25 -2.60 -10.22
CA HIS A 226 -5.92 -2.31 -9.69
C HIS A 226 -5.07 -3.59 -9.55
N PRO A 227 -3.75 -3.58 -9.82
CA PRO A 227 -2.89 -4.77 -9.71
C PRO A 227 -2.93 -5.47 -8.35
N VAL A 228 -3.18 -4.72 -7.29
CA VAL A 228 -3.40 -5.26 -5.94
C VAL A 228 -4.55 -6.29 -5.86
N PHE A 229 -5.53 -6.25 -6.78
CA PHE A 229 -6.61 -7.24 -6.85
C PHE A 229 -6.54 -8.16 -8.07
N THR A 230 -5.52 -8.00 -8.92
CA THR A 230 -5.48 -8.68 -10.22
C THR A 230 -4.16 -9.33 -10.58
N THR A 231 -3.05 -9.03 -9.89
CA THR A 231 -1.72 -9.53 -10.27
C THR A 231 -0.85 -9.87 -9.05
N PRO A 232 -0.34 -11.12 -8.93
CA PRO A 232 -0.55 -12.26 -9.84
C PRO A 232 -1.93 -12.95 -9.72
N ASN A 233 -2.66 -12.68 -8.64
CA ASN A 233 -3.91 -13.37 -8.32
C ASN A 233 -5.13 -12.48 -8.58
N SER A 234 -6.26 -13.10 -8.94
CA SER A 234 -7.55 -12.42 -9.15
C SER A 234 -8.71 -13.33 -8.76
N GLY A 235 -9.92 -12.77 -8.64
CA GLY A 235 -11.14 -13.55 -8.39
C GLY A 235 -11.41 -13.87 -6.92
N PHE A 236 -10.62 -13.33 -5.99
CA PHE A 236 -10.88 -13.38 -4.56
C PHE A 236 -11.81 -12.25 -4.10
N SER A 237 -12.44 -12.40 -2.94
CA SER A 237 -13.33 -11.39 -2.36
C SER A 237 -13.02 -11.16 -0.90
N LEU A 238 -13.08 -9.89 -0.48
CA LEU A 238 -13.05 -9.52 0.94
C LEU A 238 -14.47 -9.22 1.46
N THR A 239 -15.49 -9.68 0.75
CA THR A 239 -16.88 -9.71 1.20
C THR A 239 -17.14 -11.08 1.82
N ASN A 240 -17.91 -11.10 2.91
CA ASN A 240 -18.10 -12.26 3.81
C ASN A 240 -16.94 -12.43 4.81
N TYR A 241 -17.20 -11.89 5.98
CA TYR A 241 -16.32 -11.87 7.14
C TYR A 241 -16.48 -13.14 7.99
N VAL A 242 -15.38 -13.78 8.36
CA VAL A 242 -15.32 -14.85 9.36
C VAL A 242 -14.62 -14.29 10.58
N GLY A 243 -15.40 -13.63 11.43
CA GLY A 243 -14.81 -12.91 12.56
C GLY A 243 -14.00 -13.80 13.46
N HIS A 244 -12.69 -13.56 13.47
CA HIS A 244 -11.82 -14.12 14.49
C HIS A 244 -11.89 -13.26 15.75
N TRP A 245 -11.99 -11.95 15.56
CA TRP A 245 -11.99 -10.99 16.65
C TRP A 245 -13.39 -10.49 16.97
N ASP A 246 -13.78 -10.55 18.25
CA ASP A 246 -15.10 -10.10 18.73
C ASP A 246 -15.23 -8.56 18.87
N ASP A 247 -14.30 -7.77 18.32
CA ASP A 247 -14.22 -6.32 18.51
C ASP A 247 -14.33 -5.50 17.20
N LYS A 248 -13.73 -4.29 17.16
CA LYS A 248 -13.67 -3.46 15.96
C LYS A 248 -12.82 -4.17 14.90
N GLY A 249 -13.39 -4.63 13.80
CA GLY A 249 -12.65 -5.28 12.70
C GLY A 249 -11.76 -4.33 11.87
N GLY A 250 -11.10 -3.38 12.53
CA GLY A 250 -10.21 -2.39 11.94
C GLY A 250 -10.63 -0.93 12.12
N ASP A 251 -9.92 -0.06 11.42
CA ASP A 251 -10.06 1.40 11.50
C ASP A 251 -10.23 2.02 10.12
N TYR A 252 -11.22 2.89 9.98
CA TYR A 252 -11.42 3.62 8.73
C TYR A 252 -10.39 4.74 8.57
N ILE A 253 -9.86 4.86 7.36
CA ILE A 253 -9.03 5.97 6.90
C ILE A 253 -9.77 6.83 5.86
N GLN A 254 -9.33 8.07 5.73
CA GLN A 254 -9.78 8.98 4.68
C GLN A 254 -8.58 9.70 4.07
N THR A 255 -8.69 10.06 2.79
CA THR A 255 -7.67 10.84 2.09
C THR A 255 -7.67 12.29 2.56
N THR A 256 -6.49 12.91 2.58
CA THR A 256 -6.29 14.33 2.96
C THR A 256 -5.55 15.14 1.90
N GLY A 257 -5.32 14.56 0.71
CA GLY A 257 -4.44 15.08 -0.33
C GLY A 257 -3.32 14.09 -0.62
N GLY A 258 -2.23 14.54 -1.26
CA GLY A 258 -1.11 13.65 -1.61
C GLY A 258 -1.42 12.72 -2.78
N ASP A 259 -0.72 11.58 -2.82
CA ASP A 259 -0.84 10.56 -3.87
C ASP A 259 -1.58 9.29 -3.41
N ALA A 260 -2.14 9.29 -2.20
CA ALA A 260 -2.91 8.16 -1.70
C ALA A 260 -4.13 7.84 -2.58
N VAL A 261 -4.32 6.55 -2.82
CA VAL A 261 -5.52 5.98 -3.42
C VAL A 261 -6.09 4.94 -2.46
N ILE A 262 -7.34 5.11 -2.04
CA ILE A 262 -8.07 4.09 -1.28
C ILE A 262 -8.52 3.01 -2.27
N LEU A 263 -7.95 1.82 -2.14
CA LEU A 263 -8.21 0.68 -3.02
C LEU A 263 -9.43 -0.13 -2.59
N ALA A 264 -9.67 -0.21 -1.29
CA ALA A 264 -10.84 -0.88 -0.73
C ALA A 264 -11.31 -0.20 0.56
N GLY A 265 -12.60 -0.35 0.88
CA GLY A 265 -13.22 0.27 2.04
C GLY A 265 -14.52 -0.41 2.47
N GLY A 266 -15.10 0.06 3.57
CA GLY A 266 -16.31 -0.54 4.15
C GLY A 266 -17.61 -0.21 3.40
N PHE A 267 -17.55 0.67 2.40
CA PHE A 267 -18.73 1.08 1.63
C PHE A 267 -18.41 1.15 0.14
N PRO A 268 -19.28 0.61 -0.72
CA PRO A 268 -19.10 0.76 -2.16
C PRO A 268 -19.20 2.23 -2.55
N LYS A 269 -18.42 2.64 -3.57
CA LYS A 269 -18.42 4.00 -4.14
C LYS A 269 -17.94 5.12 -3.19
N ARG A 270 -17.22 4.78 -2.11
CA ARG A 270 -16.59 5.75 -1.18
C ARG A 270 -15.07 5.73 -1.34
N SER A 271 -14.56 6.40 -2.37
CA SER A 271 -13.13 6.37 -2.75
C SER A 271 -12.23 7.37 -2.01
N SER A 272 -12.79 8.24 -1.17
CA SER A 272 -12.03 9.25 -0.42
C SER A 272 -12.13 9.10 1.10
N ASP A 273 -13.00 8.24 1.59
CA ASP A 273 -13.25 7.99 3.01
C ASP A 273 -13.78 6.59 3.25
N TYR A 274 -13.81 6.16 4.51
CA TYR A 274 -14.14 4.79 4.90
C TYR A 274 -13.23 3.74 4.25
N GLY A 275 -11.99 4.13 3.93
CA GLY A 275 -10.98 3.24 3.40
C GLY A 275 -10.47 2.29 4.46
N LEU A 276 -10.05 1.10 4.01
CA LEU A 276 -9.42 0.05 4.82
C LEU A 276 -8.14 -0.48 4.18
N LEU A 277 -7.93 -0.13 2.90
CA LEU A 277 -6.73 -0.44 2.15
C LEU A 277 -6.38 0.76 1.29
N ALA A 278 -5.17 1.27 1.42
CA ALA A 278 -4.67 2.36 0.58
C ALA A 278 -3.26 2.07 0.07
N THR A 279 -2.96 2.61 -1.11
CA THR A 279 -1.60 2.68 -1.65
C THR A 279 -1.16 4.14 -1.76
N CYS A 280 0.12 4.43 -1.55
CA CYS A 280 0.70 5.78 -1.59
C CYS A 280 2.20 5.73 -1.89
N ILE A 281 2.84 6.91 -1.96
CA ILE A 281 4.27 7.08 -2.18
C ILE A 281 4.71 6.32 -3.44
N GLU A 282 4.15 6.75 -4.58
CA GLU A 282 4.44 6.22 -5.91
C GLU A 282 4.11 4.70 -6.03
N GLY A 283 3.19 4.19 -5.21
CA GLY A 283 2.83 2.77 -5.18
C GLY A 283 3.79 1.89 -4.37
N ARG A 284 4.78 2.46 -3.67
CA ARG A 284 5.73 1.71 -2.84
C ARG A 284 5.21 1.40 -1.44
N VAL A 285 4.11 2.03 -1.03
CA VAL A 285 3.52 1.84 0.29
C VAL A 285 2.09 1.35 0.19
N ILE A 286 1.79 0.25 0.88
CA ILE A 286 0.44 -0.24 1.15
C ILE A 286 0.16 -0.15 2.64
N ILE A 287 -1.01 0.38 2.99
CA ILE A 287 -1.52 0.44 4.37
C ILE A 287 -2.88 -0.28 4.39
N GLN A 288 -2.91 -1.40 5.09
CA GLN A 288 -4.08 -2.19 5.43
C GLN A 288 -4.46 -1.90 6.89
N THR A 289 -5.72 -1.58 7.14
CA THR A 289 -6.24 -1.26 8.49
C THR A 289 -7.35 -2.21 8.94
N PHE A 290 -7.35 -3.43 8.41
CA PHE A 290 -8.17 -4.56 8.84
C PHE A 290 -7.27 -5.76 9.15
N SER A 291 -7.74 -6.67 10.02
CA SER A 291 -7.02 -7.89 10.37
C SER A 291 -7.13 -8.92 9.25
N ASP A 292 -6.04 -9.61 8.96
CA ASP A 292 -6.04 -10.72 8.01
C ASP A 292 -6.98 -11.85 8.50
N HIS A 293 -6.86 -12.22 9.78
CA HIS A 293 -7.53 -13.40 10.35
C HIS A 293 -9.06 -13.33 10.40
N ASP A 294 -9.62 -12.18 10.04
CA ASP A 294 -11.05 -11.94 9.90
C ASP A 294 -11.62 -12.41 8.54
N TYR A 295 -10.78 -12.85 7.61
CA TYR A 295 -11.16 -13.28 6.25
C TYR A 295 -10.64 -14.67 5.91
N HIS A 296 -11.09 -15.19 4.76
CA HIS A 296 -10.62 -16.45 4.22
C HIS A 296 -9.12 -16.38 3.94
N ARG A 297 -8.38 -17.35 4.50
CA ARG A 297 -6.93 -17.43 4.40
C ARG A 297 -6.46 -17.37 2.94
N GLU A 298 -7.09 -18.15 2.06
CA GLU A 298 -6.75 -18.20 0.64
C GLU A 298 -6.86 -16.84 -0.06
N ASP A 299 -7.87 -16.04 0.29
CA ASP A 299 -8.09 -14.71 -0.28
C ASP A 299 -7.05 -13.71 0.24
N ILE A 300 -6.73 -13.79 1.54
CA ILE A 300 -5.69 -12.97 2.16
C ILE A 300 -4.31 -13.31 1.62
N GLN A 301 -3.95 -14.59 1.49
CA GLN A 301 -2.66 -14.98 0.92
C GLN A 301 -2.54 -14.50 -0.53
N ALA A 302 -3.59 -14.64 -1.33
CA ALA A 302 -3.63 -14.11 -2.70
C ALA A 302 -3.45 -12.57 -2.73
N LEU A 303 -4.08 -11.86 -1.81
CA LEU A 303 -3.95 -10.41 -1.64
C LEU A 303 -2.53 -9.99 -1.25
N TRP A 304 -1.88 -10.71 -0.33
CA TRP A 304 -0.49 -10.46 0.07
C TRP A 304 0.51 -10.70 -1.07
N GLU A 305 0.33 -11.75 -1.87
CA GLU A 305 1.15 -11.95 -3.08
C GLU A 305 1.03 -10.76 -4.04
N ASN A 306 -0.18 -10.23 -4.18
CA ASN A 306 -0.42 -9.05 -5.01
C ASN A 306 0.20 -7.79 -4.39
N TYR A 307 0.12 -7.60 -3.07
CA TYR A 307 0.77 -6.49 -2.37
C TYR A 307 2.27 -6.49 -2.62
N VAL A 308 2.93 -7.62 -2.36
CA VAL A 308 4.39 -7.77 -2.50
C VAL A 308 4.81 -7.54 -3.95
N THR A 309 4.06 -8.10 -4.91
CA THR A 309 4.32 -7.90 -6.33
C THR A 309 4.19 -6.44 -6.73
N TRP A 310 3.14 -5.76 -6.30
CA TRP A 310 2.91 -4.34 -6.58
C TRP A 310 4.01 -3.45 -6.01
N VAL A 311 4.30 -3.55 -4.72
CA VAL A 311 5.23 -2.62 -4.07
C VAL A 311 6.67 -2.83 -4.53
N LEU A 312 7.09 -4.08 -4.79
CA LEU A 312 8.44 -4.35 -5.32
C LEU A 312 8.59 -3.89 -6.77
N THR A 313 7.53 -4.05 -7.57
CA THR A 313 7.50 -3.50 -8.95
C THR A 313 7.74 -1.98 -8.92
N ASN A 314 7.02 -1.26 -8.06
CA ASN A 314 7.17 0.19 -7.93
C ASN A 314 8.50 0.59 -7.28
N HIS A 315 9.02 -0.19 -6.33
CA HIS A 315 10.33 0.04 -5.73
C HIS A 315 11.44 0.00 -6.77
N PHE A 316 11.49 -1.04 -7.59
CA PHE A 316 12.52 -1.20 -8.61
C PHE A 316 12.34 -0.29 -9.82
N ALA A 317 11.16 0.30 -10.02
CA ALA A 317 10.95 1.36 -11.01
C ALA A 317 11.67 2.66 -10.62
N VAL A 318 11.78 2.99 -9.32
CA VAL A 318 12.42 4.23 -8.82
C VAL A 318 13.83 4.04 -8.28
N MET A 319 14.22 2.79 -8.02
CA MET A 319 15.56 2.35 -7.63
C MET A 319 16.08 1.36 -8.67
N PRO A 320 16.42 1.79 -9.91
CA PRO A 320 16.82 0.88 -10.98
C PRO A 320 18.11 0.11 -10.70
#